data_AF-A0A2N0X6N4-F1
#
_entry.id   AF-A0A2N0X6N4-F1
#
_cell.length_a   1.000
_cell.length_b   1.000
_cell.length_c   1.000
_cell.angle_alpha   90.00
_cell.angle_beta   90.00
_cell.angle_gamma   90.00
#
_symmetry.space_group_name_H-M   'P 1'
#
loop_
_entity.id
_entity.type
_entity.pdbx_description
1 polymer ?
#
loop_
_entity_poly.entity_id
_entity_poly.type
_entity_poly.pdbx_seq_one_letter_code
_entity_poly.pdbx_strand_id
1 'polypeptide(L)'
;MTSPQLLPRRRFLSLGALALGTAALCHPALARARASAADGSGFSLGVLPDTQFYSRYATPDTGNLYRARYGSEPYEEQVRWLIEHREELGIAFVTHLGDVVDQAEVIQEWEVASAAMGLLDRAGLPYSILPGNHDLSEAAPTHFGEFFPASRSACRERYAAPNNECEYHLVRAAGREFLVLALAWRADNAALAWARGVLDAHPRVPTIVTSHEITGIRPDGEIFLTEEYGERLWRDLIAPRDQVFLTLAGHHHGAGYTVRRNDRGNEVIHVLQDYQMAYQGGNGLLGLLHLDLAAGTLSMTALSPWVAAKPAEALTRYDEALLGEPDSWTHPLPPRVASPGSPGPDYAERARSIIAAGYAPAAIDPGRAPRGAEDYPRVPAAAHWRPSASRPGVLVDVSGNGNHAATAGRAAPRIAPEAHPLSADGSALLWPAGHRAWLRTAPHAPLNFMTFDEGYTLETFLLIDPAFGEENFWMGALGRLGRRGGEEPDEPPAVLALSSLREVQWSAVATRGDTSGTSDWSHEVPLGQWFHVAVVNDAAANTIEMFIDGAPILRDVLGASGLATAGEPWLIGASVWAGRPDTPWVGGVGETRLVARPLGSDEWLTARG
;
A
#
# COMPACT_ATOMS: atom_id res chain seq x y z
N MET A 1 30.36 -21.62 66.91
CA MET A 1 29.76 -22.97 67.04
C MET A 1 29.41 -23.44 65.65
N THR A 2 30.37 -24.12 65.06
CA THR A 2 30.41 -24.60 63.69
C THR A 2 30.88 -26.03 63.78
N SER A 3 30.11 -26.97 63.22
CA SER A 3 30.50 -28.31 62.76
C SER A 3 29.28 -29.25 62.73
N PRO A 4 29.30 -30.38 61.99
CA PRO A 4 29.98 -30.61 60.70
C PRO A 4 29.40 -31.79 59.84
N GLN A 5 30.18 -32.20 58.83
CA GLN A 5 30.42 -33.58 58.33
C GLN A 5 29.38 -34.20 57.34
N LEU A 6 29.71 -35.01 56.31
CA LEU A 6 30.89 -35.62 55.64
C LEU A 6 30.36 -36.14 54.27
N LEU A 7 30.98 -35.91 53.10
CA LEU A 7 32.00 -36.76 52.39
C LEU A 7 31.68 -38.27 52.33
N PRO A 8 32.04 -39.05 51.26
CA PRO A 8 33.30 -38.89 50.52
C PRO A 8 33.35 -39.24 49.00
N ARG A 9 34.46 -38.76 48.42
CA ARG A 9 35.12 -39.16 47.16
C ARG A 9 35.79 -40.55 47.26
N ARG A 10 36.11 -41.17 46.10
CA ARG A 10 37.47 -41.70 45.76
C ARG A 10 37.53 -42.11 44.26
N ARG A 11 38.34 -41.45 43.41
CA ARG A 11 39.79 -41.66 43.06
C ARG A 11 39.99 -42.87 42.11
N PHE A 12 40.79 -42.85 41.03
CA PHE A 12 42.20 -42.45 40.83
C PHE A 12 42.57 -42.43 39.31
N LEU A 13 43.40 -41.46 38.83
CA LEU A 13 44.73 -41.56 38.14
C LEU A 13 44.83 -42.46 36.87
N SER A 14 45.56 -42.19 35.78
CA SER A 14 46.60 -41.19 35.40
C SER A 14 47.17 -41.52 34.00
N LEU A 15 47.88 -40.55 33.38
CA LEU A 15 48.85 -40.65 32.25
C LEU A 15 48.27 -40.95 30.85
N GLY A 16 48.61 -40.30 29.74
CA GLY A 16 49.65 -39.32 29.40
C GLY A 16 50.08 -39.60 27.93
N ALA A 17 50.13 -38.58 27.06
CA ALA A 17 51.03 -38.50 25.89
C ALA A 17 50.78 -37.21 25.09
N LEU A 18 51.85 -36.46 24.86
CA LEU A 18 51.98 -35.37 23.90
C LEU A 18 51.87 -35.92 22.46
N ALA A 19 51.10 -35.23 21.60
CA ALA A 19 51.36 -35.19 20.17
C ALA A 19 51.12 -33.76 19.68
N LEU A 20 52.20 -33.12 19.21
CA LEU A 20 52.13 -31.89 18.41
C LEU A 20 51.41 -32.22 17.11
N GLY A 21 50.31 -31.50 16.83
CA GLY A 21 49.63 -31.50 15.55
C GLY A 21 49.01 -30.12 15.36
N THR A 22 49.47 -29.42 14.33
CA THR A 22 48.98 -28.14 13.85
C THR A 22 47.46 -28.01 13.98
N ALA A 23 46.99 -27.09 14.83
CA ALA A 23 45.63 -26.61 14.80
C ALA A 23 45.46 -25.79 13.52
N ALA A 24 45.19 -26.48 12.41
CA ALA A 24 44.48 -25.88 11.30
C ALA A 24 43.13 -25.45 11.88
N LEU A 25 42.95 -24.15 12.06
CA LEU A 25 41.65 -23.53 12.25
C LEU A 25 40.81 -23.94 11.03
N CYS A 26 40.04 -25.01 11.19
CA CYS A 26 38.95 -25.35 10.29
C CYS A 26 37.94 -24.21 10.39
N HIS A 27 38.11 -23.18 9.55
CA HIS A 27 37.00 -22.33 9.14
C HIS A 27 35.95 -23.26 8.53
N PRO A 28 34.78 -23.44 9.16
CA PRO A 28 33.70 -24.11 8.49
C PRO A 28 33.28 -23.21 7.33
N ALA A 29 33.55 -23.73 6.14
CA ALA A 29 33.04 -23.36 4.83
C ALA A 29 32.00 -22.21 4.82
N LEU A 30 32.38 -21.14 4.12
CA LEU A 30 31.48 -20.29 3.35
C LEU A 30 30.48 -21.19 2.60
N ALA A 31 29.28 -21.32 3.15
CA ALA A 31 28.14 -21.86 2.41
C ALA A 31 27.80 -20.81 1.34
N ARG A 32 28.48 -20.90 0.19
CA ARG A 32 28.08 -20.24 -1.04
C ARG A 32 26.65 -20.68 -1.31
N ALA A 33 25.68 -19.76 -1.20
CA ALA A 33 24.36 -19.95 -1.76
C ALA A 33 24.55 -20.33 -3.24
N ARG A 34 24.38 -21.61 -3.57
CA ARG A 34 24.25 -22.05 -4.96
C ARG A 34 22.84 -21.63 -5.38
N ALA A 35 22.70 -20.38 -5.80
CA ALA A 35 21.57 -19.99 -6.60
C ALA A 35 21.68 -20.71 -7.95
N SER A 36 20.69 -21.55 -8.25
CA SER A 36 20.48 -22.14 -9.57
C SER A 36 19.98 -21.05 -10.51
N ALA A 37 20.86 -20.14 -10.93
CA ALA A 37 20.85 -19.73 -12.31
C ALA A 37 21.75 -20.74 -13.01
N ALA A 38 21.26 -21.40 -14.06
CA ALA A 38 22.17 -22.11 -14.98
C ALA A 38 23.33 -21.16 -15.36
N ASP A 39 24.46 -21.69 -15.83
CA ASP A 39 25.58 -20.90 -16.37
C ASP A 39 25.14 -20.10 -17.62
N GLY A 40 24.23 -19.14 -17.45
CA GLY A 40 23.66 -18.23 -18.43
C GLY A 40 24.18 -16.82 -18.19
N SER A 41 23.96 -15.93 -19.16
CA SER A 41 24.45 -14.55 -19.11
C SER A 41 23.66 -13.62 -18.20
N GLY A 42 22.62 -14.09 -17.52
CA GLY A 42 21.74 -13.23 -16.74
C GLY A 42 21.05 -13.93 -15.58
N PHE A 43 20.39 -13.14 -14.75
CA PHE A 43 19.63 -13.58 -13.57
C PHE A 43 18.61 -12.51 -13.18
N SER A 44 17.74 -12.84 -12.23
CA SER A 44 16.74 -11.90 -11.71
C SER A 44 16.83 -11.74 -10.19
N LEU A 45 16.38 -10.58 -9.70
CA LEU A 45 16.08 -10.35 -8.30
C LEU A 45 14.57 -10.10 -8.16
N GLY A 46 13.95 -10.74 -7.16
CA GLY A 46 12.63 -10.33 -6.69
C GLY A 46 12.74 -9.09 -5.82
N VAL A 47 11.87 -8.12 -6.01
CA VAL A 47 11.80 -6.88 -5.22
C VAL A 47 10.42 -6.85 -4.57
N LEU A 48 10.38 -7.04 -3.26
CA LEU A 48 9.19 -6.86 -2.43
C LEU A 48 9.18 -5.40 -1.94
N PRO A 49 8.21 -4.58 -2.39
CA PRO A 49 8.08 -3.19 -1.95
C PRO A 49 7.48 -3.12 -0.55
N ASP A 50 6.98 -1.96 -0.16
CA ASP A 50 6.32 -1.67 1.11
C ASP A 50 5.06 -2.56 1.29
N THR A 51 5.13 -3.53 2.22
CA THR A 51 4.11 -4.58 2.42
C THR A 51 3.19 -4.31 3.61
N GLN A 52 3.33 -3.17 4.25
CA GLN A 52 2.75 -2.88 5.56
C GLN A 52 1.24 -3.09 5.63
N PHE A 53 0.51 -2.72 4.58
CA PHE A 53 -0.93 -2.95 4.50
C PHE A 53 -1.30 -4.41 4.22
N TYR A 54 -0.42 -5.21 3.63
CA TYR A 54 -0.66 -6.65 3.55
C TYR A 54 -0.55 -7.28 4.94
N SER A 55 0.40 -6.84 5.75
CA SER A 55 0.58 -7.30 7.13
C SER A 55 -0.59 -6.88 8.03
N ARG A 56 -1.02 -5.61 7.95
CA ARG A 56 -2.13 -5.07 8.76
C ARG A 56 -3.47 -5.75 8.52
N TYR A 57 -3.87 -5.85 7.26
CA TYR A 57 -5.24 -6.26 6.89
C TYR A 57 -5.42 -7.78 6.72
N ALA A 58 -4.37 -8.56 6.95
CA ALA A 58 -4.40 -10.01 7.05
C ALA A 58 -4.47 -10.51 8.51
N THR A 59 -4.71 -9.61 9.48
CA THR A 59 -4.80 -9.95 10.90
C THR A 59 -6.23 -10.36 11.29
N PRO A 60 -6.40 -11.19 12.34
CA PRO A 60 -7.73 -11.49 12.87
C PRO A 60 -8.52 -10.25 13.32
N ASP A 61 -7.85 -9.25 13.87
CA ASP A 61 -8.48 -8.02 14.39
C ASP A 61 -9.02 -7.11 13.28
N THR A 62 -8.45 -7.21 12.08
CA THR A 62 -8.98 -6.58 10.87
C THR A 62 -9.92 -7.51 10.08
N GLY A 63 -10.19 -8.72 10.58
CA GLY A 63 -11.11 -9.67 9.94
C GLY A 63 -10.47 -10.56 8.86
N ASN A 64 -9.14 -10.52 8.70
CA ASN A 64 -8.40 -11.18 7.61
C ASN A 64 -8.99 -10.80 6.24
N LEU A 65 -9.09 -9.50 5.95
CA LEU A 65 -9.90 -8.96 4.85
C LEU A 65 -9.57 -9.58 3.50
N TYR A 66 -8.29 -9.74 3.18
CA TYR A 66 -7.90 -10.31 1.89
C TYR A 66 -8.36 -11.77 1.78
N ARG A 67 -8.09 -12.61 2.78
CA ARG A 67 -8.57 -13.99 2.79
C ARG A 67 -10.09 -14.09 2.81
N ALA A 68 -10.78 -13.21 3.53
CA ALA A 68 -12.24 -13.18 3.56
C ALA A 68 -12.85 -12.84 2.19
N ARG A 69 -12.25 -11.90 1.46
CA ARG A 69 -12.75 -11.43 0.15
C ARG A 69 -12.28 -12.25 -1.04
N TYR A 70 -11.02 -12.68 -1.03
CA TYR A 70 -10.33 -13.25 -2.19
C TYR A 70 -9.83 -14.68 -1.97
N GLY A 71 -9.95 -15.23 -0.75
CA GLY A 71 -9.47 -16.57 -0.41
C GLY A 71 -7.94 -16.71 -0.38
N SER A 72 -7.20 -15.61 -0.52
CA SER A 72 -5.75 -15.54 -0.64
C SER A 72 -5.22 -14.24 -0.03
N GLU A 73 -3.92 -14.22 0.29
CA GLU A 73 -3.23 -13.10 0.93
C GLU A 73 -2.11 -12.57 0.01
N PRO A 74 -2.03 -11.26 -0.26
CA PRO A 74 -1.08 -10.70 -1.22
C PRO A 74 0.38 -10.98 -0.87
N TYR A 75 0.79 -10.75 0.39
CA TYR A 75 2.18 -10.96 0.81
C TYR A 75 2.60 -12.43 0.68
N GLU A 76 1.74 -13.35 1.11
CA GLU A 76 1.99 -14.78 0.95
C GLU A 76 2.12 -15.17 -0.53
N GLU A 77 1.23 -14.66 -1.39
CA GLU A 77 1.22 -15.00 -2.82
C GLU A 77 2.44 -14.45 -3.57
N GLN A 78 2.89 -13.23 -3.25
CA GLN A 78 4.13 -12.67 -3.79
C GLN A 78 5.32 -13.60 -3.53
N VAL A 79 5.46 -14.04 -2.28
CA VAL A 79 6.58 -14.90 -1.87
C VAL A 79 6.45 -16.29 -2.50
N ARG A 80 5.25 -16.87 -2.51
CA ARG A 80 5.01 -18.19 -3.13
C ARG A 80 5.36 -18.18 -4.61
N TRP A 81 4.92 -17.17 -5.35
CA TRP A 81 5.19 -17.04 -6.78
C TRP A 81 6.70 -16.94 -7.09
N LEU A 82 7.45 -16.15 -6.31
CA LEU A 82 8.90 -16.04 -6.44
C LEU A 82 9.62 -17.39 -6.20
N ILE A 83 9.10 -18.20 -5.27
CA ILE A 83 9.63 -19.54 -4.98
C ILE A 83 9.30 -20.51 -6.13
N GLU A 84 8.04 -20.52 -6.57
CA GLU A 84 7.54 -21.43 -7.61
C GLU A 84 8.26 -21.22 -8.95
N HIS A 85 8.45 -19.97 -9.35
CA HIS A 85 9.08 -19.62 -10.63
C HIS A 85 10.59 -19.33 -10.52
N ARG A 86 11.21 -19.65 -9.38
CA ARG A 86 12.63 -19.36 -9.12
C ARG A 86 13.56 -19.82 -10.24
N GLU A 87 13.44 -21.08 -10.65
CA GLU A 87 14.33 -21.67 -11.68
C GLU A 87 14.01 -21.13 -13.08
N GLU A 88 12.72 -20.97 -13.38
CA GLU A 88 12.21 -20.51 -14.68
C GLU A 88 12.55 -19.05 -14.98
N LEU A 89 12.65 -18.22 -13.94
CA LEU A 89 12.94 -16.79 -14.02
C LEU A 89 14.36 -16.44 -13.58
N GLY A 90 15.19 -17.45 -13.28
CA GLY A 90 16.57 -17.27 -12.84
C GLY A 90 16.69 -16.40 -11.58
N ILE A 91 15.73 -16.49 -10.65
CA ILE A 91 15.68 -15.68 -9.43
C ILE A 91 16.80 -16.14 -8.50
N ALA A 92 17.81 -15.30 -8.36
CA ALA A 92 18.98 -15.60 -7.54
C ALA A 92 18.82 -15.10 -6.10
N PHE A 93 18.00 -14.06 -5.90
CA PHE A 93 17.88 -13.33 -4.64
C PHE A 93 16.56 -12.56 -4.57
N VAL A 94 16.08 -12.28 -3.37
CA VAL A 94 14.92 -11.40 -3.12
C VAL A 94 15.32 -10.26 -2.19
N THR A 95 14.88 -9.03 -2.44
CA THR A 95 15.09 -7.91 -1.51
C THR A 95 13.76 -7.31 -1.11
N HIS A 96 13.58 -7.08 0.19
CA HIS A 96 12.48 -6.28 0.75
C HIS A 96 12.93 -4.83 0.93
N LEU A 97 12.07 -3.85 0.64
CA LEU A 97 12.43 -2.43 0.65
C LEU A 97 12.09 -1.69 1.96
N GLY A 98 11.45 -2.34 2.92
CA GLY A 98 11.11 -1.75 4.23
C GLY A 98 9.61 -1.67 4.40
N ASP A 99 9.16 -1.11 5.52
CA ASP A 99 7.75 -1.09 5.93
C ASP A 99 7.11 -2.48 5.79
N VAL A 100 7.67 -3.39 6.58
CA VAL A 100 7.23 -4.78 6.69
C VAL A 100 5.85 -4.83 7.39
N VAL A 101 5.64 -3.99 8.40
CA VAL A 101 4.37 -3.81 9.11
C VAL A 101 3.94 -2.33 9.08
N ASP A 102 2.67 -2.05 9.34
CA ASP A 102 2.12 -0.69 9.36
C ASP A 102 2.24 -0.07 10.75
N GLN A 103 2.15 -0.91 11.77
CA GLN A 103 2.15 -0.49 13.17
C GLN A 103 3.14 -1.35 13.95
N ALA A 104 4.34 -0.83 14.21
CA ALA A 104 5.41 -1.56 14.93
C ALA A 104 4.96 -2.25 16.24
N GLU A 105 4.00 -1.66 16.95
CA GLU A 105 3.51 -2.17 18.24
C GLU A 105 2.43 -3.26 18.12
N VAL A 106 1.92 -3.54 16.91
CA VAL A 106 0.90 -4.57 16.66
C VAL A 106 1.56 -5.89 16.26
N ILE A 107 1.76 -6.76 17.25
CA ILE A 107 2.45 -8.05 17.10
C ILE A 107 1.85 -8.93 16.00
N GLN A 108 0.54 -8.91 15.81
CA GLN A 108 -0.16 -9.70 14.80
C GLN A 108 0.31 -9.38 13.37
N GLU A 109 0.68 -8.12 13.09
CA GLU A 109 1.21 -7.74 11.77
C GLU A 109 2.58 -8.39 11.53
N TRP A 110 3.42 -8.43 12.56
CA TRP A 110 4.71 -9.11 12.51
C TRP A 110 4.57 -10.62 12.33
N GLU A 111 3.56 -11.24 12.94
CA GLU A 111 3.25 -12.66 12.76
C GLU A 111 2.88 -12.97 11.29
N VAL A 112 2.05 -12.13 10.67
CA VAL A 112 1.71 -12.23 9.24
C VAL A 112 2.96 -12.11 8.37
N ALA A 113 3.71 -11.02 8.53
CA ALA A 113 4.90 -10.76 7.71
C ALA A 113 5.95 -11.86 7.88
N SER A 114 6.19 -12.29 9.12
CA SER A 114 7.12 -13.36 9.44
C SER A 114 6.69 -14.70 8.84
N ALA A 115 5.39 -15.01 8.83
CA ALA A 115 4.89 -16.23 8.21
C ALA A 115 5.10 -16.24 6.69
N ALA A 116 4.84 -15.12 6.01
CA ALA A 116 5.04 -14.93 4.58
C ALA A 116 6.53 -15.06 4.20
N MET A 117 7.40 -14.26 4.81
CA MET A 117 8.86 -14.33 4.59
C MET A 117 9.44 -15.69 5.01
N GLY A 118 8.79 -16.39 5.95
CA GLY A 118 9.17 -17.73 6.40
C GLY A 118 9.11 -18.79 5.30
N LEU A 119 8.37 -18.53 4.22
CA LEU A 119 8.35 -19.39 3.03
C LEU A 119 9.70 -19.36 2.31
N LEU A 120 10.36 -18.19 2.22
CA LEU A 120 11.70 -18.06 1.63
C LEU A 120 12.74 -18.85 2.44
N ASP A 121 12.65 -18.76 3.78
CA ASP A 121 13.52 -19.52 4.70
C ASP A 121 13.40 -21.03 4.43
N ARG A 122 12.16 -21.54 4.33
CA ARG A 122 11.88 -22.96 4.08
C ARG A 122 12.33 -23.41 2.68
N ALA A 123 12.19 -22.54 1.68
CA ALA A 123 12.58 -22.82 0.30
C ALA A 123 14.10 -22.65 0.05
N GLY A 124 14.84 -22.07 0.99
CA GLY A 124 16.25 -21.75 0.80
C GLY A 124 16.48 -20.76 -0.36
N LEU A 125 15.53 -19.85 -0.58
CA LEU A 125 15.68 -18.72 -1.50
C LEU A 125 16.26 -17.55 -0.70
N PRO A 126 17.53 -17.16 -0.92
CA PRO A 126 18.16 -16.11 -0.13
C PRO A 126 17.47 -14.76 -0.35
N TYR A 127 17.37 -13.98 0.72
CA TYR A 127 16.81 -12.64 0.68
C TYR A 127 17.52 -11.67 1.61
N SER A 128 17.32 -10.37 1.34
CA SER A 128 17.58 -9.31 2.31
C SER A 128 16.31 -8.64 2.78
N ILE A 129 16.32 -8.18 4.02
CA ILE A 129 15.23 -7.39 4.62
C ILE A 129 15.81 -6.30 5.52
N LEU A 130 15.19 -5.12 5.48
CA LEU A 130 15.56 -3.94 6.26
C LEU A 130 14.30 -3.30 6.84
N PRO A 131 14.37 -2.59 7.98
CA PRO A 131 13.22 -1.88 8.53
C PRO A 131 13.00 -0.54 7.80
N GLY A 132 11.74 -0.22 7.54
CA GLY A 132 11.26 1.10 7.14
C GLY A 132 10.91 1.98 8.34
N ASN A 133 10.21 3.10 8.12
CA ASN A 133 9.82 3.99 9.21
C ASN A 133 8.67 3.44 10.06
N HIS A 134 7.81 2.58 9.50
CA HIS A 134 6.70 1.95 10.23
C HIS A 134 7.15 0.76 11.10
N ASP A 135 8.32 0.20 10.81
CA ASP A 135 8.87 -0.99 11.47
C ASP A 135 9.63 -0.70 12.77
N LEU A 136 10.04 0.56 12.96
CA LEU A 136 10.89 0.98 14.07
C LEU A 136 10.05 1.49 15.23
N SER A 137 10.49 1.17 16.45
CA SER A 137 9.93 1.75 17.67
C SER A 137 11.04 2.06 18.68
N GLU A 138 10.66 2.70 19.79
CA GLU A 138 11.60 3.01 20.88
C GLU A 138 11.95 1.75 21.72
N ALA A 139 11.35 0.60 21.44
CA ALA A 139 11.62 -0.66 22.12
C ALA A 139 13.01 -1.22 21.78
N ALA A 140 13.65 -1.88 22.75
CA ALA A 140 14.96 -2.51 22.58
C ALA A 140 14.99 -3.94 23.18
N PRO A 141 15.20 -4.99 22.36
CA PRO A 141 15.27 -4.96 20.90
C PRO A 141 13.94 -4.49 20.27
N THR A 142 14.02 -3.96 19.04
CA THR A 142 12.82 -3.69 18.23
C THR A 142 12.13 -5.00 17.87
N HIS A 143 10.81 -4.97 17.63
CA HIS A 143 10.10 -6.15 17.13
C HIS A 143 10.66 -6.64 15.79
N PHE A 144 11.13 -5.72 14.92
CA PHE A 144 11.89 -6.11 13.72
C PHE A 144 13.07 -7.04 14.04
N GLY A 145 13.89 -6.69 15.04
CA GLY A 145 15.02 -7.50 15.48
C GLY A 145 14.62 -8.86 16.09
N GLU A 146 13.42 -8.96 16.67
CA GLU A 146 12.87 -10.19 17.24
C GLU A 146 12.33 -11.15 16.18
N PHE A 147 11.59 -10.62 15.19
CA PHE A 147 10.95 -11.41 14.12
C PHE A 147 11.88 -11.71 12.95
N PHE A 148 12.84 -10.83 12.69
CA PHE A 148 13.87 -10.98 11.67
C PHE A 148 15.27 -10.94 12.29
N PRO A 149 15.62 -11.87 13.20
CA PRO A 149 16.94 -11.90 13.80
C PRO A 149 17.98 -12.37 12.77
N ALA A 150 19.25 -12.02 13.01
CA ALA A 150 20.35 -12.48 12.15
C ALA A 150 20.45 -14.02 12.02
N SER A 151 19.91 -14.77 12.98
CA SER A 151 19.86 -16.24 12.94
C SER A 151 18.86 -16.79 11.92
N ARG A 152 17.93 -15.96 11.42
CA ARG A 152 16.91 -16.36 10.46
C ARG A 152 17.46 -16.45 9.03
N SER A 153 18.36 -15.55 8.64
CA SER A 153 18.93 -15.55 7.30
C SER A 153 19.99 -16.65 7.14
N ALA A 154 19.91 -17.37 6.01
CA ALA A 154 20.90 -18.38 5.62
C ALA A 154 22.24 -17.77 5.16
N CYS A 155 22.29 -16.45 4.89
CA CYS A 155 23.47 -15.75 4.41
C CYS A 155 24.01 -14.80 5.49
N ARG A 156 25.33 -14.86 5.70
CA ARG A 156 25.98 -14.37 6.92
C ARG A 156 26.82 -13.15 6.63
N GLU A 157 26.31 -11.97 6.99
CA GLU A 157 26.96 -10.94 7.82
C GLU A 157 26.00 -9.75 8.03
N ARG A 158 25.67 -9.44 9.29
CA ARG A 158 24.69 -8.41 9.67
C ARG A 158 25.24 -7.48 10.74
N TYR A 159 25.03 -6.17 10.55
CA TYR A 159 25.20 -5.16 11.57
C TYR A 159 23.88 -4.99 12.32
N ALA A 160 23.80 -5.62 13.50
CA ALA A 160 22.63 -5.56 14.36
C ALA A 160 22.94 -4.68 15.58
N ALA A 161 22.68 -3.37 15.43
CA ALA A 161 22.49 -2.47 16.54
C ALA A 161 21.00 -2.07 16.57
N PRO A 162 20.40 -1.77 17.74
CA PRO A 162 19.02 -1.28 17.81
C PRO A 162 18.82 -0.07 16.88
N ASN A 163 17.72 -0.06 16.11
CA ASN A 163 17.35 1.00 15.16
C ASN A 163 18.37 1.22 14.04
N ASN A 164 19.11 0.17 13.68
CA ASN A 164 20.17 0.24 12.67
C ASN A 164 20.46 -1.13 12.07
N GLU A 165 19.41 -1.93 11.89
CA GLU A 165 19.47 -3.30 11.42
C GLU A 165 19.82 -3.34 9.92
N CYS A 166 21.13 -3.33 9.63
CA CYS A 166 21.69 -3.33 8.28
C CYS A 166 22.37 -4.67 7.99
N GLU A 167 22.32 -5.14 6.74
CA GLU A 167 22.93 -6.42 6.35
C GLU A 167 23.52 -6.37 4.95
N TYR A 168 24.42 -7.31 4.66
CA TYR A 168 24.90 -7.49 3.30
C TYR A 168 25.01 -8.96 2.92
N HIS A 169 24.88 -9.22 1.62
CA HIS A 169 24.91 -10.56 1.06
C HIS A 169 25.79 -10.60 -0.17
N LEU A 170 26.64 -11.63 -0.26
CA LEU A 170 27.35 -11.97 -1.50
C LEU A 170 26.51 -12.99 -2.28
N VAL A 171 25.97 -12.56 -3.41
CA VAL A 171 25.11 -13.35 -4.28
C VAL A 171 25.92 -13.82 -5.47
N ARG A 172 26.00 -15.14 -5.68
CA ARG A 172 26.62 -15.71 -6.88
C ARG A 172 25.56 -16.02 -7.92
N ALA A 173 25.59 -15.34 -9.05
CA ALA A 173 24.66 -15.52 -10.16
C ALA A 173 25.36 -15.28 -11.50
N ALA A 174 24.91 -15.95 -12.57
CA ALA A 174 25.49 -15.82 -13.92
C ALA A 174 27.04 -15.93 -13.94
N GLY A 175 27.60 -16.86 -13.14
CA GLY A 175 29.04 -17.08 -13.02
C GLY A 175 29.84 -15.99 -12.27
N ARG A 176 29.21 -14.89 -11.84
CA ARG A 176 29.83 -13.74 -11.15
C ARG A 176 29.29 -13.57 -9.73
N GLU A 177 30.03 -12.86 -8.89
CA GLU A 177 29.62 -12.46 -7.55
C GLU A 177 29.11 -11.00 -7.56
N PHE A 178 28.02 -10.76 -6.87
CA PHE A 178 27.37 -9.46 -6.65
C PHE A 178 27.24 -9.22 -5.14
N LEU A 179 27.20 -7.95 -4.74
CA LEU A 179 26.97 -7.56 -3.36
C LEU A 179 25.62 -6.85 -3.26
N VAL A 180 24.75 -7.31 -2.37
CA VAL A 180 23.53 -6.60 -1.98
C VAL A 180 23.77 -6.03 -0.58
N LEU A 181 23.71 -4.71 -0.44
CA LEU A 181 23.90 -3.99 0.83
C LEU A 181 22.58 -3.33 1.22
N ALA A 182 21.94 -3.84 2.27
CA ALA A 182 20.67 -3.33 2.79
C ALA A 182 20.91 -2.46 4.03
N LEU A 183 20.45 -1.22 3.98
CA LEU A 183 20.57 -0.24 5.05
C LEU A 183 19.19 0.10 5.60
N ALA A 184 19.03 0.05 6.92
CA ALA A 184 17.82 0.49 7.62
C ALA A 184 17.40 1.92 7.21
N TRP A 185 16.12 2.24 7.38
CA TRP A 185 15.61 3.59 7.17
C TRP A 185 16.47 4.62 7.91
N ARG A 186 16.96 5.62 7.14
CA ARG A 186 17.81 6.71 7.64
C ARG A 186 19.02 6.24 8.48
N ALA A 187 19.69 5.16 8.08
CA ALA A 187 20.85 4.59 8.78
C ALA A 187 21.86 5.65 9.26
N ASP A 188 22.32 5.49 10.50
CA ASP A 188 23.13 6.49 11.19
C ASP A 188 24.61 6.51 10.73
N ASN A 189 25.42 7.36 11.36
CA ASN A 189 26.86 7.44 11.04
C ASN A 189 27.64 6.15 11.32
N ALA A 190 27.23 5.36 12.32
CA ALA A 190 27.91 4.13 12.70
C ALA A 190 27.63 3.01 11.69
N ALA A 191 26.38 2.84 11.26
CA ALA A 191 26.05 1.92 10.17
C ALA A 191 26.67 2.35 8.85
N LEU A 192 26.65 3.64 8.52
CA LEU A 192 27.33 4.12 7.31
C LEU A 192 28.85 3.88 7.38
N ALA A 193 29.47 3.94 8.57
CA ALA A 193 30.87 3.58 8.74
C ALA A 193 31.12 2.07 8.53
N TRP A 194 30.24 1.22 9.06
CA TRP A 194 30.27 -0.22 8.83
C TRP A 194 30.08 -0.55 7.33
N ALA A 195 29.08 0.04 6.69
CA ALA A 195 28.78 -0.11 5.27
C ALA A 195 29.97 0.29 4.39
N ARG A 196 30.64 1.41 4.71
CA ARG A 196 31.91 1.79 4.05
C ARG A 196 32.96 0.69 4.18
N GLY A 197 33.13 0.11 5.36
CA GLY A 197 34.05 -1.00 5.59
C GLY A 197 33.74 -2.23 4.72
N VAL A 198 32.46 -2.58 4.58
CA VAL A 198 32.01 -3.67 3.69
C VAL A 198 32.34 -3.37 2.23
N LEU A 199 32.00 -2.17 1.74
CA LEU A 199 32.28 -1.78 0.36
C LEU A 199 33.78 -1.71 0.06
N ASP A 200 34.58 -1.18 0.99
CA ASP A 200 36.03 -1.04 0.87
C ASP A 200 36.73 -2.42 0.91
N ALA A 201 36.13 -3.43 1.55
CA ALA A 201 36.59 -4.82 1.52
C ALA A 201 36.25 -5.53 0.19
N HIS A 202 35.27 -5.02 -0.56
CA HIS A 202 34.77 -5.60 -1.82
C HIS A 202 34.79 -4.62 -3.01
N PRO A 203 35.90 -3.90 -3.30
CA PRO A 203 35.91 -2.77 -4.23
C PRO A 203 35.73 -3.14 -5.71
N ARG A 204 35.67 -4.44 -6.04
CA ARG A 204 35.52 -4.96 -7.42
C ARG A 204 34.26 -5.78 -7.64
N VAL A 205 33.42 -5.94 -6.60
CA VAL A 205 32.19 -6.71 -6.65
C VAL A 205 31.05 -5.76 -6.99
N PRO A 206 30.37 -5.86 -8.14
CA PRO A 206 29.25 -4.99 -8.47
C PRO A 206 28.21 -5.00 -7.34
N THR A 207 27.82 -3.81 -6.90
CA THR A 207 27.02 -3.61 -5.70
C THR A 207 25.66 -2.98 -6.02
N ILE A 208 24.62 -3.58 -5.43
CA ILE A 208 23.26 -3.06 -5.32
C ILE A 208 23.10 -2.57 -3.87
N VAL A 209 22.65 -1.32 -3.69
CA VAL A 209 22.35 -0.75 -2.37
C VAL A 209 20.85 -0.62 -2.20
N THR A 210 20.29 -1.15 -1.12
CA THR A 210 18.89 -0.97 -0.77
C THR A 210 18.77 -0.19 0.53
N SER A 211 17.80 0.71 0.60
CA SER A 211 17.39 1.38 1.82
C SER A 211 15.96 1.85 1.63
N HIS A 212 15.21 1.92 2.73
CA HIS A 212 13.81 2.33 2.66
C HIS A 212 13.65 3.73 2.04
N GLU A 213 14.52 4.68 2.41
CA GLU A 213 14.58 6.00 1.77
C GLU A 213 15.89 6.16 0.99
N ILE A 214 15.81 6.47 -0.31
CA ILE A 214 16.93 6.97 -1.14
C ILE A 214 16.40 7.99 -2.13
N THR A 215 15.31 7.63 -2.81
CA THR A 215 14.66 8.41 -3.86
C THR A 215 13.29 8.89 -3.42
N GLY A 216 12.90 10.07 -3.87
CA GLY A 216 11.52 10.56 -3.83
C GLY A 216 10.97 10.76 -5.23
N ILE A 217 9.69 11.13 -5.31
CA ILE A 217 8.97 11.40 -6.55
C ILE A 217 8.28 12.75 -6.48
N ARG A 218 8.36 13.53 -7.56
CA ARG A 218 7.66 14.81 -7.69
C ARG A 218 6.24 14.60 -8.23
N PRO A 219 5.33 15.59 -8.08
CA PRO A 219 3.98 15.49 -8.64
C PRO A 219 3.91 15.26 -10.17
N ASP A 220 4.96 15.59 -10.91
CA ASP A 220 5.08 15.33 -12.34
C ASP A 220 5.66 13.95 -12.68
N GLY A 221 5.94 13.12 -11.67
CA GLY A 221 6.50 11.78 -11.80
C GLY A 221 8.04 11.74 -11.84
N GLU A 222 8.73 12.87 -11.74
CA GLU A 222 10.20 12.88 -11.76
C GLU A 222 10.78 12.25 -10.48
N ILE A 223 11.58 11.19 -10.66
CA ILE A 223 12.35 10.58 -9.57
C ILE A 223 13.61 11.39 -9.27
N PHE A 224 13.85 11.68 -7.99
CA PHE A 224 15.02 12.41 -7.51
C PHE A 224 15.58 11.78 -6.24
N LEU A 225 16.81 12.09 -5.84
CA LEU A 225 17.33 11.68 -4.53
C LEU A 225 16.75 12.57 -3.44
N THR A 226 16.29 12.00 -2.32
CA THR A 226 15.76 12.83 -1.22
C THR A 226 16.82 13.80 -0.71
N GLU A 227 16.41 15.04 -0.43
CA GLU A 227 17.35 16.15 -0.17
C GLU A 227 18.20 15.92 1.08
N GLU A 228 17.64 15.27 2.10
CA GLU A 228 18.33 15.00 3.36
C GLU A 228 19.15 13.70 3.31
N TYR A 229 18.46 12.57 3.15
CA TYR A 229 19.08 11.26 3.31
C TYR A 229 19.66 10.73 2.00
N GLY A 230 18.92 10.80 0.89
CA GLY A 230 19.37 10.33 -0.43
C GLY A 230 20.65 11.03 -0.89
N GLU A 231 20.71 12.36 -0.82
CA GLU A 231 21.91 13.13 -1.18
C GLU A 231 23.08 12.90 -0.20
N ARG A 232 22.80 12.67 1.09
CA ARG A 232 23.84 12.27 2.06
C ARG A 232 24.42 10.90 1.73
N LEU A 233 23.57 9.91 1.46
CA LEU A 233 23.97 8.56 1.08
C LEU A 233 24.76 8.58 -0.24
N TRP A 234 24.32 9.39 -1.20
CA TRP A 234 25.02 9.62 -2.45
C TRP A 234 26.44 10.13 -2.23
N ARG A 235 26.60 11.24 -1.52
CA ARG A 235 27.89 11.88 -1.27
C ARG A 235 28.84 11.00 -0.45
N ASP A 236 28.34 10.42 0.64
CA ASP A 236 29.21 9.82 1.67
C ASP A 236 29.48 8.33 1.41
N LEU A 237 28.59 7.65 0.70
CA LEU A 237 28.67 6.21 0.43
C LEU A 237 28.76 5.89 -1.06
N ILE A 238 27.83 6.35 -1.90
CA ILE A 238 27.66 5.82 -3.26
C ILE A 238 28.65 6.44 -4.28
N ALA A 239 28.66 7.75 -4.45
CA ALA A 239 29.43 8.46 -5.48
C ALA A 239 30.95 8.16 -5.43
N PRO A 240 31.60 8.00 -4.26
CA PRO A 240 33.02 7.68 -4.21
C PRO A 240 33.38 6.24 -4.61
N ARG A 241 32.40 5.32 -4.67
CA ARG A 241 32.60 3.88 -4.86
C ARG A 241 32.11 3.42 -6.23
N ASP A 242 33.07 3.07 -7.09
CA ASP A 242 32.75 2.70 -8.47
C ASP A 242 31.96 1.40 -8.61
N GLN A 243 32.04 0.52 -7.62
CA GLN A 243 31.34 -0.76 -7.62
C GLN A 243 29.83 -0.64 -7.46
N VAL A 244 29.31 0.46 -6.89
CA VAL A 244 27.86 0.68 -6.78
C VAL A 244 27.32 1.08 -8.14
N PHE A 245 26.31 0.37 -8.64
CA PHE A 245 25.72 0.63 -9.96
C PHE A 245 24.19 0.76 -9.93
N LEU A 246 23.56 0.32 -8.83
CA LEU A 246 22.12 0.30 -8.67
C LEU A 246 21.73 0.59 -7.23
N THR A 247 20.68 1.37 -7.03
CA THR A 247 19.99 1.50 -5.75
C THR A 247 18.51 1.21 -5.88
N LEU A 248 17.89 0.66 -4.83
CA LEU A 248 16.44 0.39 -4.76
C LEU A 248 15.88 0.98 -3.45
N ALA A 249 14.74 1.67 -3.51
CA ALA A 249 14.08 2.28 -2.36
C ALA A 249 12.54 2.24 -2.47
N GLY A 250 11.87 2.34 -1.32
CA GLY A 250 10.41 2.47 -1.16
C GLY A 250 10.07 3.84 -0.56
N HIS A 251 9.25 3.88 0.49
CA HIS A 251 8.90 5.05 1.33
C HIS A 251 8.08 6.16 0.66
N HIS A 252 8.33 6.46 -0.61
CA HIS A 252 7.64 7.49 -1.37
C HIS A 252 6.76 6.87 -2.46
N HIS A 253 5.45 7.08 -2.35
CA HIS A 253 4.43 6.42 -3.18
C HIS A 253 4.61 6.67 -4.68
N GLY A 254 4.83 5.59 -5.43
CA GLY A 254 5.03 5.60 -6.87
C GLY A 254 6.17 4.69 -7.30
N ALA A 255 6.43 4.69 -8.61
CA ALA A 255 7.52 3.92 -9.18
C ALA A 255 8.22 4.69 -10.30
N GLY A 256 9.48 4.33 -10.52
CA GLY A 256 10.28 4.86 -11.61
C GLY A 256 11.76 4.78 -11.30
N TYR A 257 12.58 5.45 -12.11
CA TYR A 257 14.01 5.54 -11.85
C TYR A 257 14.60 6.87 -12.30
N THR A 258 15.77 7.19 -11.75
CA THR A 258 16.64 8.27 -12.21
C THR A 258 18.09 7.78 -12.30
N VAL A 259 18.95 8.50 -13.00
CA VAL A 259 20.35 8.11 -13.23
C VAL A 259 21.29 9.25 -12.83
N ARG A 260 22.32 8.92 -12.05
CA ARG A 260 23.43 9.85 -11.74
C ARG A 260 24.77 9.23 -12.11
N ARG A 261 25.78 10.08 -12.35
CA ARG A 261 27.16 9.64 -12.58
C ARG A 261 27.97 9.80 -11.29
N ASN A 262 28.62 8.72 -10.87
CA ASN A 262 29.53 8.70 -9.71
C ASN A 262 30.82 9.49 -9.97
N ASP A 263 31.74 9.54 -8.99
CA ASP A 263 33.00 10.29 -9.08
C ASP A 263 33.97 9.77 -10.17
N ARG A 264 33.69 8.58 -10.72
CA ARG A 264 34.43 7.98 -11.85
C ARG A 264 33.75 8.19 -13.20
N GLY A 265 32.64 8.93 -13.23
CA GLY A 265 31.84 9.20 -14.44
C GLY A 265 30.93 8.05 -14.86
N ASN A 266 30.85 6.99 -14.05
CA ASN A 266 30.05 5.80 -14.30
C ASN A 266 28.63 5.97 -13.78
N GLU A 267 27.65 5.44 -14.51
CA GLU A 267 26.24 5.52 -14.13
C GLU A 267 25.92 4.66 -12.91
N VAL A 268 25.03 5.21 -12.08
CA VAL A 268 24.30 4.59 -10.99
C VAL A 268 22.82 4.85 -11.23
N ILE A 269 22.06 3.76 -11.32
CA ILE A 269 20.61 3.78 -11.55
C ILE A 269 19.94 3.77 -10.18
N HIS A 270 19.01 4.68 -9.93
CA HIS A 270 18.29 4.81 -8.67
C HIS A 270 16.81 4.52 -8.91
N VAL A 271 16.31 3.44 -8.34
CA VAL A 271 14.94 2.95 -8.54
C VAL A 271 14.10 3.22 -7.31
N LEU A 272 12.91 3.78 -7.53
CA LEU A 272 11.84 3.91 -6.54
C LEU A 272 10.76 2.88 -6.88
N GLN A 273 10.26 2.16 -5.87
CA GLN A 273 9.11 1.29 -6.02
C GLN A 273 8.35 1.17 -4.69
N ASP A 274 7.23 1.87 -4.59
CA ASP A 274 6.30 1.83 -3.46
C ASP A 274 4.87 1.90 -3.98
N TYR A 275 4.07 0.87 -3.70
CA TYR A 275 2.69 0.75 -4.16
C TYR A 275 1.66 0.87 -3.04
N GLN A 276 2.06 1.21 -1.82
CA GLN A 276 1.18 1.06 -0.64
C GLN A 276 -0.15 1.83 -0.76
N MET A 277 -0.18 2.93 -1.53
CA MET A 277 -1.38 3.75 -1.72
C MET A 277 -2.24 3.34 -2.91
N ALA A 278 -1.79 2.40 -3.74
CA ALA A 278 -2.62 1.87 -4.82
C ALA A 278 -3.71 0.95 -4.26
N TYR A 279 -4.67 0.59 -5.11
CA TYR A 279 -5.82 -0.24 -4.74
C TYR A 279 -5.41 -1.50 -3.98
N GLN A 280 -6.12 -1.83 -2.89
CA GLN A 280 -5.85 -2.97 -2.01
C GLN A 280 -4.42 -2.97 -1.42
N GLY A 281 -3.87 -1.79 -1.11
CA GLY A 281 -2.55 -1.64 -0.50
C GLY A 281 -1.39 -1.91 -1.45
N GLY A 282 -1.60 -1.74 -2.77
CA GLY A 282 -0.61 -2.09 -3.79
C GLY A 282 -0.95 -3.34 -4.59
N ASN A 283 -2.10 -3.96 -4.33
CA ASN A 283 -2.64 -5.05 -5.11
C ASN A 283 -1.69 -6.26 -5.24
N GLY A 284 -0.81 -6.48 -4.28
CA GLY A 284 0.21 -7.53 -4.31
C GLY A 284 1.28 -7.34 -5.39
N LEU A 285 1.46 -6.11 -5.90
CA LEU A 285 2.50 -5.79 -6.88
C LEU A 285 3.90 -6.03 -6.31
N LEU A 286 4.74 -6.72 -7.07
CA LEU A 286 6.17 -6.89 -6.82
C LEU A 286 6.97 -6.48 -8.06
N GLY A 287 8.27 -6.25 -7.87
CA GLY A 287 9.21 -6.00 -8.95
C GLY A 287 10.00 -7.26 -9.29
N LEU A 288 10.22 -7.52 -10.57
CA LEU A 288 11.22 -8.47 -11.05
C LEU A 288 12.31 -7.71 -11.81
N LEU A 289 13.49 -7.63 -11.19
CA LEU A 289 14.64 -6.95 -11.76
C LEU A 289 15.53 -7.96 -12.49
N HIS A 290 15.52 -7.94 -13.81
CA HIS A 290 16.31 -8.83 -14.66
C HIS A 290 17.60 -8.15 -15.13
N LEU A 291 18.75 -8.76 -14.83
CA LEU A 291 20.05 -8.38 -15.36
C LEU A 291 20.44 -9.36 -16.48
N ASP A 292 20.46 -8.91 -17.74
CA ASP A 292 21.11 -9.63 -18.83
C ASP A 292 22.50 -9.05 -19.06
N LEU A 293 23.52 -9.74 -18.54
CA LEU A 293 24.90 -9.27 -18.61
C LEU A 293 25.46 -9.36 -20.03
N ALA A 294 25.00 -10.28 -20.88
CA ALA A 294 25.47 -10.39 -22.27
C ALA A 294 24.84 -9.34 -23.17
N ALA A 295 23.53 -9.11 -23.04
CA ALA A 295 22.86 -8.03 -23.74
C ALA A 295 23.23 -6.64 -23.17
N GLY A 296 23.69 -6.60 -21.92
CA GLY A 296 24.02 -5.36 -21.23
C GLY A 296 22.77 -4.57 -20.90
N THR A 297 21.71 -5.22 -20.41
CA THR A 297 20.43 -4.60 -20.08
C THR A 297 19.98 -4.93 -18.66
N LEU A 298 19.28 -3.97 -18.06
CA LEU A 298 18.58 -4.06 -16.79
C LEU A 298 17.11 -3.80 -17.07
N SER A 299 16.24 -4.76 -16.77
CA SER A 299 14.80 -4.59 -16.92
C SER A 299 14.11 -4.66 -15.57
N MET A 300 13.27 -3.68 -15.25
CA MET A 300 12.29 -3.77 -14.17
C MET A 300 10.95 -4.20 -14.76
N THR A 301 10.32 -5.21 -14.16
CA THR A 301 8.96 -5.62 -14.49
C THR A 301 8.11 -5.58 -13.24
N ALA A 302 7.16 -4.65 -13.19
CA ALA A 302 6.15 -4.57 -12.15
C ALA A 302 4.97 -5.48 -12.50
N LEU A 303 4.69 -6.45 -11.63
CA LEU A 303 3.66 -7.47 -11.83
C LEU A 303 3.01 -7.88 -10.51
N SER A 304 1.76 -8.36 -10.57
CA SER A 304 1.03 -8.88 -9.41
C SER A 304 0.57 -10.32 -9.65
N PRO A 305 1.26 -11.30 -9.04
CA PRO A 305 0.80 -12.68 -9.01
C PRO A 305 -0.54 -12.83 -8.27
N TRP A 306 -0.76 -12.01 -7.23
CA TRP A 306 -1.97 -12.06 -6.45
C TRP A 306 -3.20 -11.65 -7.25
N VAL A 307 -3.12 -10.55 -8.03
CA VAL A 307 -4.20 -10.16 -8.94
C VAL A 307 -4.47 -11.27 -9.97
N ALA A 308 -3.41 -11.87 -10.54
CA ALA A 308 -3.56 -12.99 -11.47
C ALA A 308 -4.21 -14.23 -10.84
N ALA A 309 -4.08 -14.41 -9.52
CA ALA A 309 -4.64 -15.54 -8.77
C ALA A 309 -6.05 -15.28 -8.18
N LYS A 310 -6.54 -14.04 -8.20
CA LYS A 310 -7.88 -13.70 -7.67
C LYS A 310 -8.98 -14.44 -8.43
N PRO A 311 -10.12 -14.78 -7.78
CA PRO A 311 -11.32 -15.22 -8.47
C PRO A 311 -11.75 -14.21 -9.54
N ALA A 312 -12.08 -14.68 -10.74
CA ALA A 312 -12.37 -13.80 -11.88
C ALA A 312 -13.56 -12.86 -11.62
N GLU A 313 -14.56 -13.32 -10.87
CA GLU A 313 -15.73 -12.56 -10.45
C GLU A 313 -15.44 -11.46 -9.41
N ALA A 314 -14.29 -11.53 -8.73
CA ALA A 314 -13.86 -10.54 -7.76
C ALA A 314 -12.94 -9.46 -8.36
N LEU A 315 -12.52 -9.63 -9.62
CA LEU A 315 -11.68 -8.66 -10.32
C LEU A 315 -12.47 -7.38 -10.65
N THR A 316 -11.81 -6.26 -10.46
CA THR A 316 -12.32 -4.91 -10.71
C THR A 316 -11.47 -4.21 -11.77
N ARG A 317 -11.90 -3.02 -12.19
CA ARG A 317 -11.12 -2.19 -13.11
C ARG A 317 -9.78 -1.70 -12.56
N TYR A 318 -9.56 -1.83 -11.25
CA TYR A 318 -8.31 -1.44 -10.57
C TYR A 318 -7.34 -2.61 -10.42
N ASP A 319 -7.76 -3.80 -10.81
CA ASP A 319 -6.95 -5.02 -10.74
C ASP A 319 -6.11 -5.18 -12.00
N GLU A 320 -4.92 -4.58 -12.00
CA GLU A 320 -3.92 -4.70 -13.05
C GLU A 320 -2.81 -5.68 -12.61
N ALA A 321 -2.64 -6.79 -13.34
CA ALA A 321 -1.61 -7.78 -13.03
C ALA A 321 -0.22 -7.43 -13.61
N LEU A 322 -0.16 -6.54 -14.61
CA LEU A 322 1.06 -6.12 -15.29
C LEU A 322 1.01 -4.61 -15.51
N LEU A 323 2.00 -3.90 -14.97
CA LEU A 323 2.11 -2.45 -15.17
C LEU A 323 3.09 -2.12 -16.31
N GLY A 324 2.79 -1.04 -17.04
CA GLY A 324 3.65 -0.46 -18.07
C GLY A 324 4.63 0.56 -17.50
N GLU A 325 5.13 1.48 -18.33
CA GLU A 325 5.87 2.66 -17.86
C GLU A 325 4.95 3.54 -16.99
N PRO A 326 5.46 4.16 -15.89
CA PRO A 326 6.87 4.21 -15.45
C PRO A 326 7.35 3.02 -14.59
N ASP A 327 6.48 2.05 -14.29
CA ASP A 327 6.75 0.96 -13.36
C ASP A 327 7.59 -0.18 -13.97
N SER A 328 7.40 -0.42 -15.27
CA SER A 328 8.13 -1.40 -16.07
C SER A 328 8.97 -0.69 -17.14
N TRP A 329 10.27 -0.94 -17.14
CA TRP A 329 11.23 -0.27 -18.04
C TRP A 329 12.46 -1.14 -18.31
N THR A 330 13.22 -0.77 -19.34
CA THR A 330 14.53 -1.36 -19.64
C THR A 330 15.59 -0.27 -19.81
N HIS A 331 16.71 -0.41 -19.11
CA HIS A 331 17.85 0.50 -19.16
C HIS A 331 19.14 -0.25 -19.53
N PRO A 332 20.08 0.35 -20.29
CA PRO A 332 21.41 -0.24 -20.47
C PRO A 332 22.15 -0.44 -19.15
N LEU A 333 22.76 -1.60 -18.94
CA LEU A 333 23.67 -1.81 -17.83
C LEU A 333 24.95 -1.01 -18.06
N PRO A 334 25.55 -0.45 -16.99
CA PRO A 334 26.88 0.12 -17.11
C PRO A 334 27.89 -0.93 -17.64
N PRO A 335 28.79 -0.58 -18.58
CA PRO A 335 29.67 -1.55 -19.24
C PRO A 335 30.54 -2.41 -18.31
N ARG A 336 30.84 -1.92 -17.09
CA ARG A 336 31.61 -2.63 -16.06
C ARG A 336 30.85 -3.80 -15.39
N VAL A 337 29.52 -3.77 -15.49
CA VAL A 337 28.62 -4.81 -14.95
C VAL A 337 28.32 -5.86 -16.03
N ALA A 338 28.09 -5.40 -17.27
CA ALA A 338 27.93 -6.26 -18.44
C ALA A 338 29.12 -7.20 -18.62
N SER A 339 28.90 -8.35 -19.25
CA SER A 339 29.89 -9.39 -19.47
C SER A 339 29.65 -10.05 -20.82
N PRO A 340 30.65 -10.09 -21.73
CA PRO A 340 30.49 -10.71 -23.04
C PRO A 340 30.08 -12.18 -22.91
N GLY A 341 29.07 -12.59 -23.67
CA GLY A 341 28.58 -13.97 -23.65
C GLY A 341 27.49 -14.17 -24.68
N SER A 342 26.98 -15.40 -24.77
CA SER A 342 25.74 -15.68 -25.51
C SER A 342 24.56 -15.09 -24.74
N PRO A 343 23.55 -14.51 -25.42
CA PRO A 343 22.33 -14.05 -24.75
C PRO A 343 21.66 -15.18 -23.97
N GLY A 344 21.21 -14.87 -22.76
CA GLY A 344 20.45 -15.76 -21.90
C GLY A 344 18.95 -15.75 -22.25
N PRO A 345 18.13 -16.49 -21.50
CA PRO A 345 16.68 -16.35 -21.57
C PRO A 345 16.27 -14.94 -21.16
N ASP A 346 15.28 -14.36 -21.85
CA ASP A 346 14.63 -13.12 -21.42
C ASP A 346 13.66 -13.44 -20.27
N TYR A 347 14.15 -13.31 -19.03
CA TYR A 347 13.34 -13.60 -17.85
C TYR A 347 12.25 -12.56 -17.63
N ALA A 348 12.41 -11.33 -18.12
CA ALA A 348 11.38 -10.30 -18.02
C ALA A 348 10.16 -10.67 -18.88
N GLU A 349 10.40 -11.03 -20.15
CA GLU A 349 9.32 -11.48 -21.04
C GLU A 349 8.70 -12.80 -20.57
N ARG A 350 9.51 -13.71 -20.01
CA ARG A 350 8.98 -14.95 -19.43
C ARG A 350 8.05 -14.67 -18.26
N ALA A 351 8.40 -13.74 -17.37
CA ALA A 351 7.56 -13.35 -16.24
C ALA A 351 6.23 -12.75 -16.70
N ARG A 352 6.27 -11.84 -17.69
CA ARG A 352 5.06 -11.28 -18.31
C ARG A 352 4.16 -12.37 -18.87
N SER A 353 4.74 -13.35 -19.56
CA SER A 353 4.01 -14.49 -20.12
C SER A 353 3.35 -15.36 -19.04
N ILE A 354 4.02 -15.61 -17.92
CA ILE A 354 3.47 -16.40 -16.80
C ILE A 354 2.24 -15.69 -16.22
N ILE A 355 2.37 -14.40 -15.91
CA ILE A 355 1.29 -13.61 -15.32
C ILE A 355 0.10 -13.47 -16.28
N ALA A 356 0.37 -13.14 -17.55
CA ALA A 356 -0.68 -13.00 -18.57
C ALA A 356 -1.45 -14.31 -18.83
N ALA A 357 -0.85 -15.48 -18.59
CA ALA A 357 -1.54 -16.76 -18.74
C ALA A 357 -2.58 -17.03 -17.64
N GLY A 358 -2.38 -16.47 -16.44
CA GLY A 358 -3.30 -16.61 -15.31
C GLY A 358 -4.35 -15.50 -15.22
N TYR A 359 -4.16 -14.41 -15.95
CA TYR A 359 -4.93 -13.18 -15.77
C TYR A 359 -5.80 -12.83 -16.99
N ALA A 360 -7.07 -12.60 -16.73
CA ALA A 360 -7.98 -11.93 -17.66
C ALA A 360 -8.50 -10.65 -16.97
N PRO A 361 -8.26 -9.45 -17.53
CA PRO A 361 -8.78 -8.21 -16.96
C PRO A 361 -10.29 -8.26 -16.75
N ALA A 362 -10.75 -7.57 -15.71
CA ALA A 362 -12.19 -7.42 -15.47
C ALA A 362 -12.89 -6.89 -16.73
N ALA A 363 -13.91 -7.60 -17.19
CA ALA A 363 -14.69 -7.16 -18.35
C ALA A 363 -15.50 -5.91 -17.96
N ILE A 364 -15.19 -4.77 -18.59
CA ILE A 364 -16.03 -3.59 -18.48
C ILE A 364 -17.29 -3.87 -19.30
N ASP A 365 -18.43 -4.03 -18.64
CA ASP A 365 -19.71 -4.24 -19.31
C ASP A 365 -20.14 -2.96 -20.05
N PRO A 366 -20.10 -2.94 -21.41
CA PRO A 366 -20.43 -1.76 -22.18
C PRO A 366 -21.92 -1.42 -22.15
N GLY A 367 -22.77 -2.31 -21.62
CA GLY A 367 -24.23 -2.17 -21.53
C GLY A 367 -24.75 -1.51 -20.26
N ARG A 368 -23.89 -1.10 -19.31
CA ARG A 368 -24.34 -0.53 -18.02
C ARG A 368 -24.82 0.91 -18.06
N ALA A 369 -24.66 1.60 -19.19
CA ALA A 369 -25.15 2.97 -19.32
C ALA A 369 -26.69 3.02 -19.11
N PRO A 370 -27.22 3.97 -18.34
CA PRO A 370 -28.66 4.11 -18.16
C PRO A 370 -29.33 4.47 -19.49
N ARG A 371 -30.48 3.86 -19.77
CA ARG A 371 -31.33 4.15 -20.93
C ARG A 371 -32.15 5.44 -20.77
N GLY A 372 -32.20 6.00 -19.56
CA GLY A 372 -32.86 7.26 -19.26
C GLY A 372 -32.87 7.56 -17.77
N ALA A 373 -33.48 8.71 -17.41
CA ALA A 373 -33.48 9.23 -16.04
C ALA A 373 -34.09 8.28 -15.00
N GLU A 374 -34.94 7.35 -15.41
CA GLU A 374 -35.64 6.45 -14.52
C GLU A 374 -35.02 5.05 -14.45
N ASP A 375 -33.92 4.81 -15.17
CA ASP A 375 -33.21 3.53 -15.30
C ASP A 375 -32.18 3.31 -14.17
N TYR A 376 -32.70 3.11 -12.97
CA TYR A 376 -31.95 2.79 -11.76
C TYR A 376 -32.80 1.92 -10.82
N PRO A 377 -32.19 1.12 -9.92
CA PRO A 377 -32.95 0.27 -9.00
C PRO A 377 -33.85 1.06 -8.06
N ARG A 378 -35.11 0.65 -7.93
CA ARG A 378 -36.11 1.30 -7.07
C ARG A 378 -36.15 0.65 -5.70
N VAL A 379 -35.37 1.20 -4.79
CA VAL A 379 -35.37 0.82 -3.37
C VAL A 379 -36.01 1.93 -2.52
N PRO A 380 -36.81 1.61 -1.49
CA PRO A 380 -37.29 2.61 -0.54
C PRO A 380 -36.12 3.31 0.16
N ALA A 381 -35.90 4.59 -0.16
CA ALA A 381 -34.81 5.39 0.40
C ALA A 381 -35.30 6.24 1.57
N ALA A 382 -34.44 6.46 2.57
CA ALA A 382 -34.64 7.48 3.59
C ALA A 382 -34.59 8.88 2.96
N ALA A 383 -33.62 9.11 2.07
CA ALA A 383 -33.54 10.27 1.20
C ALA A 383 -32.94 9.88 -0.15
N HIS A 384 -33.40 10.52 -1.21
CA HIS A 384 -32.86 10.35 -2.56
C HIS A 384 -32.81 11.71 -3.25
N TRP A 385 -31.65 12.35 -3.23
CA TRP A 385 -31.45 13.68 -3.81
C TRP A 385 -31.05 13.59 -5.28
N ARG A 386 -31.83 14.24 -6.15
CA ARG A 386 -31.64 14.21 -7.60
C ARG A 386 -31.42 15.62 -8.17
N PRO A 387 -30.20 15.95 -8.63
CA PRO A 387 -29.92 17.24 -9.28
C PRO A 387 -30.82 17.56 -10.48
N SER A 388 -31.18 16.57 -11.31
CA SER A 388 -32.05 16.79 -12.49
C SER A 388 -33.47 17.26 -12.14
N ALA A 389 -33.97 16.87 -10.96
CA ALA A 389 -35.28 17.28 -10.43
C ALA A 389 -35.22 18.61 -9.66
N SER A 390 -34.03 19.21 -9.53
CA SER A 390 -33.75 20.32 -8.64
C SER A 390 -33.76 21.67 -9.35
N ARG A 391 -33.68 22.74 -8.57
CA ARG A 391 -33.56 24.12 -9.08
C ARG A 391 -32.50 24.89 -8.29
N PRO A 392 -31.93 25.99 -8.82
CA PRO A 392 -30.89 26.74 -8.11
C PRO A 392 -31.29 27.05 -6.66
N GLY A 393 -30.44 26.63 -5.72
CA GLY A 393 -30.63 26.81 -4.27
C GLY A 393 -31.50 25.76 -3.58
N VAL A 394 -32.11 24.80 -4.29
CA VAL A 394 -32.93 23.73 -3.71
C VAL A 394 -32.63 22.39 -4.39
N LEU A 395 -32.10 21.44 -3.63
CA LEU A 395 -31.91 20.05 -4.00
C LEU A 395 -33.11 19.20 -3.56
N VAL A 396 -33.78 18.60 -4.54
CA VAL A 396 -35.02 17.87 -4.35
C VAL A 396 -34.73 16.42 -3.95
N ASP A 397 -35.18 16.06 -2.75
CA ASP A 397 -35.45 14.68 -2.34
C ASP A 397 -36.66 14.09 -3.07
N VAL A 398 -36.45 13.06 -3.89
CA VAL A 398 -37.49 12.33 -4.65
C VAL A 398 -37.98 11.07 -3.93
N SER A 399 -37.47 10.75 -2.74
CA SER A 399 -37.94 9.59 -1.96
C SER A 399 -39.39 9.72 -1.48
N GLY A 400 -39.91 10.95 -1.43
CA GLY A 400 -41.24 11.27 -0.90
C GLY A 400 -41.26 11.56 0.61
N ASN A 401 -40.10 11.52 1.28
CA ASN A 401 -40.00 11.71 2.74
C ASN A 401 -39.77 13.17 3.17
N GLY A 402 -39.74 14.11 2.23
CA GLY A 402 -39.67 15.54 2.52
C GLY A 402 -38.28 16.01 2.99
N ASN A 403 -37.21 15.29 2.63
CA ASN A 403 -35.84 15.62 3.04
C ASN A 403 -35.13 16.55 2.05
N HIS A 404 -35.84 17.48 1.41
CA HIS A 404 -35.21 18.44 0.50
C HIS A 404 -34.11 19.24 1.22
N ALA A 405 -33.06 19.61 0.48
CA ALA A 405 -32.00 20.47 0.98
C ALA A 405 -32.00 21.83 0.27
N ALA A 406 -31.69 22.91 0.99
CA ALA A 406 -31.70 24.26 0.44
C ALA A 406 -30.52 25.10 0.97
N THR A 407 -30.14 26.13 0.21
CA THR A 407 -29.13 27.10 0.66
C THR A 407 -29.73 28.08 1.66
N ALA A 408 -28.93 28.51 2.65
CA ALA A 408 -29.32 29.56 3.59
C ALA A 408 -29.14 30.99 3.04
N GLY A 409 -28.57 31.14 1.83
CA GLY A 409 -28.22 32.43 1.23
C GLY A 409 -28.38 32.45 -0.30
N ARG A 410 -27.97 33.56 -0.94
CA ARG A 410 -28.11 33.77 -2.39
C ARG A 410 -27.14 32.94 -3.25
N ALA A 411 -25.99 32.56 -2.70
CA ALA A 411 -25.04 31.69 -3.39
C ALA A 411 -25.55 30.25 -3.38
N ALA A 412 -25.51 29.60 -4.54
CA ALA A 412 -25.95 28.22 -4.72
C ALA A 412 -25.04 27.52 -5.73
N PRO A 413 -24.79 26.22 -5.58
CA PRO A 413 -24.09 25.46 -6.60
C PRO A 413 -24.85 25.50 -7.93
N ARG A 414 -24.10 25.39 -9.02
CA ARG A 414 -24.67 25.30 -10.37
C ARG A 414 -25.21 23.89 -10.58
N ILE A 415 -26.43 23.76 -11.06
CA ILE A 415 -26.93 22.49 -11.60
C ILE A 415 -26.50 22.41 -13.06
N ALA A 416 -25.88 21.31 -13.47
CA ALA A 416 -25.43 21.09 -14.85
C ALA A 416 -25.79 19.67 -15.33
N PRO A 417 -26.06 19.49 -16.64
CA PRO A 417 -26.29 18.19 -17.25
C PRO A 417 -24.97 17.44 -17.48
N GLU A 418 -24.25 17.20 -16.38
CA GLU A 418 -22.98 16.49 -16.32
C GLU A 418 -23.04 15.56 -15.11
N ALA A 419 -22.64 14.30 -15.28
CA ALA A 419 -22.63 13.30 -14.22
C ALA A 419 -21.71 12.13 -14.58
N HIS A 420 -21.47 11.27 -13.60
CA HIS A 420 -20.87 9.96 -13.82
C HIS A 420 -21.63 9.17 -14.91
N PRO A 421 -20.95 8.45 -15.83
CA PRO A 421 -21.61 7.72 -16.93
C PRO A 421 -22.65 6.68 -16.50
N LEU A 422 -22.54 6.16 -15.27
CA LEU A 422 -23.51 5.21 -14.68
C LEU A 422 -24.57 5.88 -13.79
N SER A 423 -24.59 7.20 -13.66
CA SER A 423 -25.69 7.88 -12.97
C SER A 423 -26.88 8.04 -13.91
N ALA A 424 -28.05 7.52 -13.52
CA ALA A 424 -29.28 7.70 -14.30
C ALA A 424 -29.74 9.16 -14.31
N ASP A 425 -29.45 9.93 -13.25
CA ASP A 425 -29.83 11.34 -13.15
C ASP A 425 -29.31 12.23 -14.28
N GLY A 426 -28.10 11.95 -14.78
CA GLY A 426 -27.47 12.71 -15.86
C GLY A 426 -27.22 14.19 -15.52
N SER A 427 -27.30 14.57 -14.24
CA SER A 427 -27.04 15.91 -13.75
C SER A 427 -26.30 15.89 -12.41
N ALA A 428 -25.63 17.00 -12.11
CA ALA A 428 -24.90 17.19 -10.85
C ALA A 428 -25.00 18.62 -10.33
N LEU A 429 -24.73 18.77 -9.04
CA LEU A 429 -24.39 20.04 -8.41
C LEU A 429 -22.90 20.29 -8.56
N LEU A 430 -22.51 21.46 -9.08
CA LEU A 430 -21.13 21.85 -9.33
C LEU A 430 -20.73 23.07 -8.49
N TRP A 431 -19.60 22.95 -7.81
CA TRP A 431 -18.91 24.01 -7.07
C TRP A 431 -17.60 24.35 -7.78
N PRO A 432 -17.52 25.51 -8.46
CA PRO A 432 -16.25 25.97 -9.02
C PRO A 432 -15.28 26.38 -7.90
N ALA A 433 -13.98 26.39 -8.21
CA ALA A 433 -12.94 26.85 -7.28
C ALA A 433 -13.25 28.25 -6.71
N GLY A 434 -13.01 28.42 -5.40
CA GLY A 434 -13.32 29.65 -4.66
C GLY A 434 -14.80 29.86 -4.30
N HIS A 435 -15.70 28.96 -4.72
CA HIS A 435 -17.13 29.05 -4.36
C HIS A 435 -17.39 28.58 -2.93
N ARG A 436 -18.09 29.39 -2.13
CA ARG A 436 -18.46 29.06 -0.74
C ARG A 436 -19.98 29.02 -0.59
N ALA A 437 -20.57 27.87 -0.92
CA ALA A 437 -21.98 27.60 -0.69
C ALA A 437 -22.17 26.14 -0.27
N TRP A 438 -23.29 25.84 0.38
CA TRP A 438 -23.68 24.49 0.78
C TRP A 438 -25.20 24.45 0.92
N LEU A 439 -25.76 23.25 0.82
CA LEU A 439 -27.17 23.01 1.10
C LEU A 439 -27.35 22.34 2.44
N ARG A 440 -28.50 22.56 3.07
CA ARG A 440 -28.89 21.88 4.30
C ARG A 440 -30.31 21.37 4.21
N THR A 441 -30.58 20.22 4.81
CA THR A 441 -31.97 19.80 5.06
C THR A 441 -32.68 20.81 5.97
N ALA A 442 -34.01 20.84 5.94
CA ALA A 442 -34.76 21.64 6.90
C ALA A 442 -34.50 21.14 8.35
N PRO A 443 -34.55 22.01 9.37
CA PRO A 443 -34.31 21.60 10.77
C PRO A 443 -35.17 20.44 11.26
N HIS A 444 -36.39 20.30 10.74
CA HIS A 444 -37.34 19.24 11.11
C HIS A 444 -37.47 18.13 10.04
N ALA A 445 -36.53 18.05 9.10
CA ALA A 445 -36.52 16.97 8.11
C ALA A 445 -36.40 15.61 8.83
N PRO A 446 -37.25 14.62 8.52
CA PRO A 446 -37.24 13.31 9.20
C PRO A 446 -35.86 12.64 9.23
N LEU A 447 -35.07 12.78 8.16
CA LEU A 447 -33.73 12.21 8.04
C LEU A 447 -32.77 12.65 9.16
N ASN A 448 -32.93 13.86 9.69
CA ASN A 448 -32.04 14.41 10.72
C ASN A 448 -32.07 13.55 12.02
N PHE A 449 -33.18 12.85 12.26
CA PHE A 449 -33.40 12.08 13.50
C PHE A 449 -33.19 10.57 13.34
N MET A 450 -32.92 10.08 12.12
CA MET A 450 -32.72 8.65 11.88
C MET A 450 -31.36 8.18 12.42
N THR A 451 -31.35 7.03 13.08
CA THR A 451 -30.16 6.39 13.67
C THR A 451 -29.65 5.17 12.92
N PHE A 452 -30.43 4.63 11.98
CA PHE A 452 -30.01 3.52 11.11
C PHE A 452 -29.53 2.27 11.88
N ASP A 453 -30.16 1.95 13.01
CA ASP A 453 -29.67 0.89 13.93
C ASP A 453 -29.56 -0.51 13.31
N GLU A 454 -30.31 -0.77 12.22
CA GLU A 454 -30.29 -2.02 11.44
C GLU A 454 -29.37 -1.94 10.20
N GLY A 455 -28.54 -0.91 10.12
CA GLY A 455 -27.62 -0.65 9.01
C GLY A 455 -28.13 0.38 8.00
N TYR A 456 -27.26 0.73 7.06
CA TYR A 456 -27.56 1.68 6.00
C TYR A 456 -26.72 1.46 4.75
N THR A 457 -27.16 2.05 3.64
CA THR A 457 -26.31 2.30 2.49
C THR A 457 -26.39 3.76 2.10
N LEU A 458 -25.24 4.43 2.13
CA LEU A 458 -25.04 5.73 1.53
C LEU A 458 -24.37 5.54 0.18
N GLU A 459 -24.88 6.15 -0.87
CA GLU A 459 -24.20 6.17 -2.16
C GLU A 459 -24.33 7.51 -2.86
N THR A 460 -23.30 7.89 -3.60
CA THR A 460 -23.24 9.15 -4.33
C THR A 460 -22.25 9.07 -5.50
N PHE A 461 -22.30 10.05 -6.39
CA PHE A 461 -21.32 10.23 -7.45
C PHE A 461 -20.54 11.51 -7.18
N LEU A 462 -19.22 11.44 -7.25
CA LEU A 462 -18.34 12.55 -6.95
C LEU A 462 -17.43 12.85 -8.14
N LEU A 463 -17.13 14.14 -8.32
CA LEU A 463 -16.11 14.65 -9.22
C LEU A 463 -15.25 15.60 -8.40
N ILE A 464 -13.93 15.42 -8.46
CA ILE A 464 -12.97 16.33 -7.83
C ILE A 464 -12.40 17.24 -8.90
N ASP A 465 -12.44 18.55 -8.67
CA ASP A 465 -11.91 19.53 -9.63
C ASP A 465 -10.39 19.37 -9.78
N PRO A 466 -9.82 19.47 -11.00
CA PRO A 466 -8.36 19.49 -11.21
C PRO A 466 -7.61 20.58 -10.44
N ALA A 467 -8.30 21.64 -10.00
CA ALA A 467 -7.74 22.69 -9.15
C ALA A 467 -7.63 22.31 -7.66
N PHE A 468 -7.98 21.08 -7.27
CA PHE A 468 -7.82 20.60 -5.89
C PHE A 468 -6.38 20.80 -5.38
N GLY A 469 -6.26 21.40 -4.21
CA GLY A 469 -4.98 21.68 -3.54
C GLY A 469 -5.18 22.05 -2.09
N GLU A 470 -4.17 22.65 -1.47
CA GLU A 470 -4.12 22.93 -0.02
C GLU A 470 -5.36 23.67 0.52
N GLU A 471 -5.94 24.59 -0.26
CA GLU A 471 -7.15 25.33 0.13
C GLU A 471 -8.41 24.45 0.27
N ASN A 472 -8.37 23.23 -0.27
CA ASN A 472 -9.48 22.28 -0.33
C ASN A 472 -9.19 20.98 0.40
N PHE A 473 -8.03 20.83 1.05
CA PHE A 473 -7.73 19.67 1.86
C PHE A 473 -8.80 19.49 2.93
N TRP A 474 -9.29 18.26 3.09
CA TRP A 474 -10.39 17.93 4.00
C TRP A 474 -11.74 18.58 3.63
N MET A 475 -11.98 18.80 2.33
CA MET A 475 -13.31 19.18 1.84
C MET A 475 -14.34 18.05 2.03
N GLY A 476 -15.62 18.41 2.20
CA GLY A 476 -16.71 17.45 2.45
C GLY A 476 -17.79 17.49 1.38
N ALA A 477 -18.22 16.30 0.93
CA ALA A 477 -19.33 16.16 -0.03
C ALA A 477 -20.69 16.13 0.69
N LEU A 478 -20.77 15.36 1.78
CA LEU A 478 -21.98 15.14 2.58
C LEU A 478 -21.60 14.99 4.06
N GLY A 479 -22.39 15.50 4.99
CA GLY A 479 -22.18 15.22 6.41
C GLY A 479 -23.39 15.56 7.28
N ARG A 480 -23.36 15.15 8.55
CA ARG A 480 -24.31 15.59 9.58
C ARG A 480 -23.72 16.75 10.35
N LEU A 481 -24.47 17.84 10.50
CA LEU A 481 -24.08 18.90 11.43
C LEU A 481 -24.10 18.39 12.88
N GLY A 482 -23.31 19.02 13.72
CA GLY A 482 -23.16 18.66 15.13
C GLY A 482 -21.70 18.45 15.51
N ARG A 483 -21.49 18.00 16.75
CA ARG A 483 -20.20 17.65 17.31
C ARG A 483 -20.25 16.20 17.79
N ARG A 484 -19.20 15.44 17.51
CA ARG A 484 -19.00 14.04 17.89
C ARG A 484 -18.90 13.90 19.42
N GLY A 485 -18.16 14.80 20.06
CA GLY A 485 -17.71 14.59 21.45
C GLY A 485 -16.52 13.62 21.53
N GLY A 486 -16.22 13.09 22.72
CA GLY A 486 -15.15 12.09 22.88
C GLY A 486 -13.74 12.63 22.63
N GLU A 487 -12.88 11.79 22.04
CA GLU A 487 -11.45 12.09 21.79
C GLU A 487 -11.26 13.17 20.70
N GLU A 488 -12.15 13.20 19.70
CA GLU A 488 -12.18 14.23 18.65
C GLU A 488 -13.49 15.04 18.69
N PRO A 489 -13.66 15.93 19.69
CA PRO A 489 -14.95 16.52 20.00
C PRO A 489 -15.49 17.47 18.93
N ASP A 490 -14.64 17.94 18.03
CA ASP A 490 -15.01 18.88 16.97
C ASP A 490 -15.38 18.20 15.64
N GLU A 491 -15.09 16.91 15.46
CA GLU A 491 -15.57 16.17 14.29
C GLU A 491 -17.11 16.06 14.29
N PRO A 492 -17.75 15.92 13.12
CA PRO A 492 -19.18 15.71 13.05
C PRO A 492 -19.57 14.27 13.43
N PRO A 493 -20.86 14.02 13.71
CA PRO A 493 -21.37 12.65 13.86
C PRO A 493 -21.17 11.78 12.61
N ALA A 494 -21.15 12.39 11.42
CA ALA A 494 -20.89 11.71 10.15
C ALA A 494 -20.37 12.69 9.09
N VAL A 495 -19.37 12.32 8.30
CA VAL A 495 -18.91 13.08 7.12
C VAL A 495 -18.30 12.16 6.06
N LEU A 496 -18.66 12.42 4.80
CA LEU A 496 -17.98 11.95 3.61
C LEU A 496 -17.05 13.07 3.12
N ALA A 497 -15.75 12.90 3.33
CA ALA A 497 -14.71 13.90 3.07
C ALA A 497 -13.65 13.39 2.08
N LEU A 498 -12.80 14.32 1.61
CA LEU A 498 -11.61 14.01 0.82
C LEU A 498 -10.36 14.54 1.52
N SER A 499 -9.40 13.66 1.77
CA SER A 499 -8.14 13.95 2.46
C SER A 499 -7.17 14.76 1.59
N SER A 500 -6.09 15.27 2.19
CA SER A 500 -4.98 15.90 1.45
C SER A 500 -4.27 14.96 0.48
N LEU A 501 -4.37 13.64 0.71
CA LEU A 501 -3.82 12.60 -0.16
C LEU A 501 -4.83 12.12 -1.21
N ARG A 502 -5.96 12.82 -1.37
CA ARG A 502 -7.05 12.44 -2.28
C ARG A 502 -7.65 11.07 -1.94
N GLU A 503 -7.73 10.71 -0.67
CA GLU A 503 -8.48 9.55 -0.21
C GLU A 503 -9.88 9.99 0.23
N VAL A 504 -10.91 9.24 -0.19
CA VAL A 504 -12.27 9.42 0.31
C VAL A 504 -12.34 8.84 1.71
N GLN A 505 -12.84 9.63 2.65
CA GLN A 505 -13.05 9.22 4.03
C GLN A 505 -14.55 9.21 4.33
N TRP A 506 -15.04 8.12 4.90
CA TRP A 506 -16.33 8.11 5.59
C TRP A 506 -16.06 8.00 7.09
N SER A 507 -16.17 9.12 7.80
CA SER A 507 -15.97 9.21 9.24
C SER A 507 -17.31 9.28 9.93
N ALA A 508 -17.62 8.33 10.83
CA ALA A 508 -18.93 8.20 11.43
C ALA A 508 -18.88 7.65 12.86
N VAL A 509 -19.85 8.08 13.67
CA VAL A 509 -20.13 7.53 15.00
C VAL A 509 -21.27 6.54 14.89
N ALA A 510 -21.03 5.29 15.26
CA ALA A 510 -22.07 4.27 15.30
C ALA A 510 -22.97 4.41 16.54
N THR A 511 -24.15 3.79 16.52
CA THR A 511 -25.06 3.74 17.68
C THR A 511 -24.89 2.47 18.51
N ARG A 512 -24.26 1.44 17.94
CA ARG A 512 -23.98 0.15 18.58
C ARG A 512 -22.56 -0.30 18.24
N GLY A 513 -21.96 -1.06 19.16
CA GLY A 513 -20.59 -1.53 19.02
C GLY A 513 -19.57 -0.46 19.42
N ASP A 514 -18.57 -0.22 18.58
CA ASP A 514 -17.64 0.89 18.75
C ASP A 514 -18.33 2.22 18.46
N THR A 515 -18.43 3.06 19.50
CA THR A 515 -19.10 4.36 19.46
C THR A 515 -18.12 5.53 19.64
N SER A 516 -16.81 5.27 19.60
CA SER A 516 -15.77 6.28 19.74
C SER A 516 -15.62 7.18 18.50
N GLY A 517 -16.07 6.68 17.35
CA GLY A 517 -15.88 7.30 16.04
C GLY A 517 -14.93 6.44 15.22
N THR A 518 -15.36 6.09 14.01
CA THR A 518 -14.64 5.18 13.12
C THR A 518 -14.53 5.81 11.74
N SER A 519 -13.54 5.41 10.95
CA SER A 519 -13.40 5.92 9.59
C SER A 519 -12.98 4.85 8.58
N ASP A 520 -13.72 4.80 7.47
CA ASP A 520 -13.35 4.06 6.26
C ASP A 520 -12.58 4.96 5.31
N TRP A 521 -11.59 4.40 4.60
CA TRP A 521 -10.70 5.16 3.71
C TRP A 521 -10.45 4.47 2.39
N SER A 522 -10.69 5.18 1.28
CA SER A 522 -10.33 4.68 -0.04
C SER A 522 -8.82 4.76 -0.31
N HIS A 523 -8.40 4.17 -1.42
CA HIS A 523 -7.16 4.51 -2.10
C HIS A 523 -7.24 5.94 -2.69
N GLU A 524 -6.13 6.44 -3.24
CA GLU A 524 -6.12 7.71 -3.96
C GLU A 524 -7.12 7.72 -5.13
N VAL A 525 -8.01 8.73 -5.19
CA VAL A 525 -8.99 8.89 -6.28
C VAL A 525 -8.56 9.95 -7.31
N PRO A 526 -8.96 9.80 -8.59
CA PRO A 526 -8.51 10.67 -9.67
C PRO A 526 -9.14 12.07 -9.63
N LEU A 527 -8.38 13.06 -10.09
CA LEU A 527 -8.89 14.40 -10.37
C LEU A 527 -9.54 14.47 -11.76
N GLY A 528 -10.57 15.30 -11.91
CA GLY A 528 -11.24 15.55 -13.19
C GLY A 528 -12.02 14.37 -13.76
N GLN A 529 -12.20 13.30 -12.98
CA GLN A 529 -12.98 12.13 -13.35
C GLN A 529 -14.08 11.88 -12.34
N TRP A 530 -15.25 11.48 -12.84
CA TRP A 530 -16.34 11.04 -11.99
C TRP A 530 -16.07 9.64 -11.45
N PHE A 531 -16.46 9.39 -10.21
CA PHE A 531 -16.49 8.06 -9.59
C PHE A 531 -17.74 7.89 -8.72
N HIS A 532 -18.18 6.65 -8.55
CA HIS A 532 -19.25 6.27 -7.63
C HIS A 532 -18.66 5.89 -6.28
N VAL A 533 -19.30 6.32 -5.20
CA VAL A 533 -19.00 5.88 -3.83
C VAL A 533 -20.23 5.19 -3.28
N ALA A 534 -20.06 4.00 -2.70
CA ALA A 534 -21.05 3.38 -1.84
C ALA A 534 -20.42 3.05 -0.48
N VAL A 535 -21.11 3.36 0.60
CA VAL A 535 -20.77 2.97 1.97
C VAL A 535 -21.91 2.12 2.49
N VAL A 536 -21.61 0.89 2.88
CA VAL A 536 -22.57 -0.11 3.34
C VAL A 536 -22.24 -0.44 4.79
N ASN A 537 -23.12 -0.04 5.70
CA ASN A 537 -23.10 -0.54 7.06
C ASN A 537 -24.07 -1.72 7.17
N ASP A 538 -23.51 -2.92 7.32
CA ASP A 538 -24.26 -4.15 7.52
C ASP A 538 -24.22 -4.55 9.00
N ALA A 539 -25.34 -4.36 9.69
CA ALA A 539 -25.47 -4.69 11.11
C ALA A 539 -25.35 -6.19 11.40
N ALA A 540 -25.68 -7.05 10.42
CA ALA A 540 -25.60 -8.50 10.57
C ALA A 540 -24.17 -9.01 10.35
N ALA A 541 -23.44 -8.44 9.38
CA ALA A 541 -22.01 -8.68 9.19
C ALA A 541 -21.15 -7.94 10.23
N ASN A 542 -21.72 -6.92 10.89
CA ASN A 542 -21.05 -6.03 11.84
C ASN A 542 -19.87 -5.28 11.19
N THR A 543 -20.08 -4.81 9.96
CA THR A 543 -19.10 -4.11 9.13
C THR A 543 -19.63 -2.76 8.64
N ILE A 544 -18.70 -1.84 8.37
CA ILE A 544 -18.90 -0.71 7.47
C ILE A 544 -17.87 -0.88 6.36
N GLU A 545 -18.34 -0.98 5.13
CA GLU A 545 -17.50 -1.18 3.95
C GLU A 545 -17.73 -0.05 2.97
N MET A 546 -16.65 0.44 2.36
CA MET A 546 -16.73 1.44 1.29
C MET A 546 -16.31 0.82 -0.05
N PHE A 547 -16.93 1.30 -1.12
CA PHE A 547 -16.69 0.88 -2.48
C PHE A 547 -16.49 2.11 -3.37
N ILE A 548 -15.47 2.08 -4.23
CA ILE A 548 -15.22 3.09 -5.27
C ILE A 548 -15.43 2.43 -6.62
N ASP A 549 -16.35 2.94 -7.45
CA ASP A 549 -16.78 2.31 -8.70
C ASP A 549 -17.16 0.82 -8.54
N GLY A 550 -17.70 0.49 -7.37
CA GLY A 550 -18.07 -0.86 -6.95
C GLY A 550 -16.91 -1.78 -6.56
N ALA A 551 -15.67 -1.28 -6.55
CA ALA A 551 -14.51 -1.99 -6.03
C ALA A 551 -14.41 -1.79 -4.50
N PRO A 552 -14.40 -2.87 -3.69
CA PRO A 552 -14.28 -2.77 -2.24
C PRO A 552 -12.93 -2.16 -1.85
N ILE A 553 -12.90 -1.28 -0.84
CA ILE A 553 -11.66 -0.68 -0.32
C ILE A 553 -11.12 -1.46 0.88
N LEU A 554 -9.85 -1.29 1.21
CA LEU A 554 -9.16 -2.13 2.19
C LEU A 554 -9.45 -1.75 3.66
N ARG A 555 -9.77 -0.50 3.95
CA ARG A 555 -9.87 0.00 5.33
C ARG A 555 -11.30 -0.07 5.85
N ASP A 556 -11.87 -1.28 5.88
CA ASP A 556 -13.21 -1.50 6.44
C ASP A 556 -13.22 -1.33 7.97
N VAL A 557 -14.33 -0.86 8.50
CA VAL A 557 -14.59 -0.82 9.94
C VAL A 557 -15.33 -2.09 10.36
N LEU A 558 -14.81 -2.75 11.40
CA LEU A 558 -15.48 -3.85 12.08
C LEU A 558 -16.05 -3.38 13.42
N GLY A 559 -17.12 -4.02 13.88
CA GLY A 559 -17.58 -3.80 15.25
C GLY A 559 -18.44 -2.55 15.44
N ALA A 560 -18.92 -1.91 14.38
CA ALA A 560 -19.68 -0.66 14.43
C ALA A 560 -20.96 -0.75 13.60
N SER A 561 -22.10 -0.36 14.16
CA SER A 561 -23.39 -0.36 13.46
C SER A 561 -24.29 0.81 13.84
N GLY A 562 -25.03 1.30 12.85
CA GLY A 562 -25.86 2.49 12.94
C GLY A 562 -25.08 3.79 12.72
N LEU A 563 -25.80 4.91 12.84
CA LEU A 563 -25.29 6.24 12.55
C LEU A 563 -25.88 7.23 13.55
N ALA A 564 -25.06 7.69 14.49
CA ALA A 564 -25.46 8.61 15.54
C ALA A 564 -25.89 9.98 14.95
N THR A 565 -26.68 10.71 15.74
CA THR A 565 -27.19 12.02 15.34
C THR A 565 -27.26 13.00 16.49
N ALA A 566 -26.97 14.27 16.19
CA ALA A 566 -27.25 15.41 17.05
C ALA A 566 -28.68 15.97 16.86
N GLY A 567 -29.48 15.39 15.95
CA GLY A 567 -30.78 15.94 15.53
C GLY A 567 -30.66 17.18 14.65
N GLU A 568 -29.47 17.48 14.16
CA GLU A 568 -29.15 18.64 13.33
C GLU A 568 -29.24 18.31 11.82
N PRO A 569 -29.35 19.32 10.95
CA PRO A 569 -29.43 19.11 9.50
C PRO A 569 -28.25 18.36 8.90
N TRP A 570 -28.52 17.65 7.81
CA TRP A 570 -27.49 17.20 6.88
C TRP A 570 -26.97 18.38 6.06
N LEU A 571 -25.68 18.35 5.73
CA LEU A 571 -24.94 19.35 4.97
C LEU A 571 -24.42 18.73 3.67
N ILE A 572 -24.57 19.43 2.54
CA ILE A 572 -24.07 18.99 1.23
C ILE A 572 -23.17 20.09 0.65
N GLY A 573 -21.97 19.72 0.23
CA GLY A 573 -20.99 20.61 -0.41
C GLY A 573 -20.02 21.35 0.52
N ALA A 574 -19.84 20.88 1.76
CA ALA A 574 -18.75 21.28 2.64
C ALA A 574 -18.51 20.23 3.73
N SER A 575 -17.29 20.21 4.30
CA SER A 575 -17.00 19.48 5.54
C SER A 575 -17.59 20.20 6.75
N VAL A 576 -17.52 19.57 7.91
CA VAL A 576 -18.02 20.10 9.18
C VAL A 576 -16.90 20.05 10.21
N TRP A 577 -16.68 21.16 10.90
CA TRP A 577 -15.78 21.23 12.05
C TRP A 577 -16.41 22.07 13.16
N ALA A 578 -16.32 21.61 14.40
CA ALA A 578 -16.88 22.26 15.58
C ALA A 578 -18.37 22.64 15.43
N GLY A 579 -19.15 21.78 14.73
CA GLY A 579 -20.58 21.99 14.46
C GLY A 579 -20.91 23.03 13.38
N ARG A 580 -19.94 23.46 12.57
CA ARG A 580 -20.13 24.45 11.49
C ARG A 580 -19.54 23.94 10.18
N PRO A 581 -20.08 24.35 9.02
CA PRO A 581 -19.41 24.12 7.75
C PRO A 581 -18.01 24.72 7.76
N ASP A 582 -17.04 23.99 7.24
CA ASP A 582 -15.63 24.38 7.26
C ASP A 582 -15.03 24.50 5.84
N THR A 583 -14.53 23.39 5.29
CA THR A 583 -13.91 23.36 3.96
C THR A 583 -14.94 23.03 2.87
N PRO A 584 -15.20 23.95 1.92
CA PRO A 584 -16.18 23.74 0.86
C PRO A 584 -15.71 22.71 -0.16
N TRP A 585 -16.66 21.98 -0.75
CA TRP A 585 -16.38 21.09 -1.88
C TRP A 585 -15.96 21.87 -3.13
N VAL A 586 -15.01 21.34 -3.90
CA VAL A 586 -14.64 21.81 -5.23
C VAL A 586 -14.77 20.66 -6.23
N GLY A 587 -15.59 20.86 -7.26
CA GLY A 587 -15.97 19.82 -8.22
C GLY A 587 -17.46 19.54 -8.22
N GLY A 588 -17.86 18.28 -8.37
CA GLY A 588 -19.25 17.87 -8.55
C GLY A 588 -19.75 16.86 -7.51
N VAL A 589 -21.02 17.01 -7.13
CA VAL A 589 -21.79 16.00 -6.37
C VAL A 589 -23.02 15.67 -7.20
N GLY A 590 -23.12 14.42 -7.61
CA GLY A 590 -24.22 13.90 -8.42
C GLY A 590 -25.41 13.43 -7.58
N GLU A 591 -26.17 12.52 -8.17
CA GLU A 591 -27.25 11.81 -7.49
C GLU A 591 -26.75 11.17 -6.19
N THR A 592 -27.48 11.39 -5.09
CA THR A 592 -27.12 10.87 -3.76
C THR A 592 -28.30 10.16 -3.14
N ARG A 593 -28.10 8.96 -2.62
CA ARG A 593 -29.16 8.14 -2.01
C ARG A 593 -28.70 7.57 -0.68
N LEU A 594 -29.60 7.61 0.30
CA LEU A 594 -29.42 7.02 1.62
C LEU A 594 -30.57 6.06 1.92
N VAL A 595 -30.25 4.81 2.18
CA VAL A 595 -31.20 3.71 2.41
C VAL A 595 -31.02 3.16 3.81
N ALA A 596 -32.12 2.88 4.51
CA ALA A 596 -32.13 2.40 5.90
C ALA A 596 -32.02 0.88 6.04
N ARG A 597 -31.11 0.30 5.26
CA ARG A 597 -30.63 -1.10 5.33
C ARG A 597 -29.38 -1.23 4.47
N PRO A 598 -28.53 -2.25 4.68
CA PRO A 598 -27.50 -2.60 3.72
C PRO A 598 -28.11 -2.99 2.36
N LEU A 599 -27.47 -2.56 1.28
CA LEU A 599 -27.77 -2.90 -0.11
C LEU A 599 -26.64 -3.73 -0.70
N GLY A 600 -27.00 -4.73 -1.52
CA GLY A 600 -26.07 -5.39 -2.42
C GLY A 600 -25.73 -4.53 -3.64
N SER A 601 -24.65 -4.86 -4.34
CA SER A 601 -24.20 -4.14 -5.53
C SER A 601 -25.17 -4.23 -6.71
N ASP A 602 -26.08 -5.19 -6.70
CA ASP A 602 -27.20 -5.35 -7.63
C ASP A 602 -28.36 -4.35 -7.36
N GLU A 603 -28.35 -3.68 -6.21
CA GLU A 603 -29.35 -2.69 -5.82
C GLU A 603 -28.85 -1.23 -5.88
N TRP A 604 -27.56 -1.01 -6.12
CA TRP A 604 -26.95 0.33 -6.19
C TRP A 604 -27.41 1.15 -7.40
N LEU A 605 -27.23 2.47 -7.35
CA LEU A 605 -27.57 3.38 -8.45
C LEU A 605 -26.83 3.08 -9.75
N THR A 606 -25.71 2.36 -9.69
CA THR A 606 -24.92 1.89 -10.83
C THR A 606 -25.38 0.54 -11.37
N ALA A 607 -26.23 -0.19 -10.66
CA ALA A 607 -26.69 -1.52 -11.05
C ALA A 607 -27.72 -1.45 -12.19
N ARG A 608 -27.69 -2.44 -13.07
CA ARG A 608 -28.62 -2.59 -14.20
C ARG A 608 -29.10 -4.04 -14.28
N GLY A 609 -30.34 -4.22 -14.72
CA GLY A 609 -31.01 -5.53 -14.87
C GLY A 609 -31.71 -5.68 -16.21
#